data_AF-A0A8H7IAU8-F1
#
_entry.id   AF-A0A8H7IAU8-F1
#
_cell.length_a   1.000
_cell.length_b   1.000
_cell.length_c   1.000
_cell.angle_alpha   90.00
_cell.angle_beta   90.00
_cell.angle_gamma   90.00
#
_symmetry.space_group_name_H-M   'P 1'
#
loop_
_entity.id
_entity.type
_entity.pdbx_description
1 polymer ?
#
loop_
_entity_poly.entity_id
_entity_poly.type
_entity_poly.pdbx_seq_one_letter_code
_entity_poly.pdbx_strand_id
1 'polypeptide(L)'
;MSTHLVRIGRAISNPFPREFYFKKGAIAERQFFVEESQREKEAFGEGFGESLLKDLEEDKTGSMNQTEDVVALPREHESDRTGDVKNLNRKGDRNLYLLVKGLDSWRLPQGPAKQGAALHATALEELHSECGPDMDTWIVGRHPIGVHQSSKSGSSTILFFKAHIFAGQAKPNGTSIKEFAWLTTEEIKEKVSPEYWTSISEMLSFAKIHHLVLHPAESRRH
;
A
#
# COMPACT_ATOMS: atom_id res chain seq x y z
N MET A 1 3.68 -16.25 0.60
CA MET A 1 3.45 -16.84 1.93
C MET A 1 4.42 -17.99 2.10
N SER A 2 4.96 -18.23 3.31
CA SER A 2 5.82 -19.40 3.54
C SER A 2 4.99 -20.66 3.26
N THR A 3 5.43 -21.46 2.29
CA THR A 3 4.76 -22.70 1.85
C THR A 3 4.56 -23.69 3.02
N HIS A 4 5.37 -23.57 4.07
CA HIS A 4 5.32 -24.41 5.26
C HIS A 4 4.06 -24.20 6.11
N LEU A 5 3.67 -22.95 6.41
CA LEU A 5 2.48 -22.68 7.23
C LEU A 5 1.19 -23.05 6.51
N VAL A 6 1.15 -22.87 5.19
CA VAL A 6 0.02 -23.29 4.34
C VAL A 6 -0.16 -24.81 4.41
N ARG A 7 0.95 -25.56 4.34
CA ARG A 7 0.93 -27.03 4.48
C ARG A 7 0.45 -27.48 5.86
N ILE A 8 0.93 -26.84 6.93
CA ILE A 8 0.45 -27.14 8.30
C ILE A 8 -1.04 -26.84 8.41
N GLY A 9 -1.50 -25.69 7.93
CA GLY A 9 -2.90 -25.30 7.94
C GLY A 9 -3.80 -26.33 7.24
N ARG A 10 -3.36 -26.86 6.09
CA ARG A 10 -4.05 -27.96 5.40
C ARG A 10 -4.05 -29.28 6.17
N ALA A 11 -2.92 -29.62 6.82
CA ALA A 11 -2.82 -30.88 7.57
C ALA A 11 -3.71 -30.89 8.83
N ILE A 12 -3.98 -29.72 9.44
CA ILE A 12 -4.79 -29.60 10.66
C ILE A 12 -6.23 -29.16 10.39
N SER A 13 -6.58 -28.78 9.16
CA SER A 13 -7.93 -28.33 8.83
C SER A 13 -8.93 -29.48 8.89
N ASN A 14 -10.15 -29.19 9.32
CA ASN A 14 -11.25 -30.15 9.24
C ASN A 14 -11.50 -30.57 7.80
N PRO A 15 -11.93 -31.83 7.57
CA PRO A 15 -12.28 -32.30 6.24
C PRO A 15 -13.42 -31.46 5.65
N PHE A 16 -13.34 -31.22 4.34
CA PHE A 16 -14.33 -30.43 3.61
C PHE A 16 -15.70 -31.15 3.60
N PRO A 17 -16.80 -30.51 4.04
CA PRO A 17 -18.11 -31.15 4.15
C PRO A 17 -18.84 -31.20 2.80
N ARG A 18 -18.50 -32.21 2.01
CA ARG A 18 -18.92 -32.40 0.61
C ARG A 18 -20.43 -32.33 0.40
N GLU A 19 -21.17 -33.08 1.19
CA GLU A 19 -22.64 -33.24 1.11
C GLU A 19 -23.40 -31.93 1.31
N PHE A 20 -22.76 -30.94 1.95
CA PHE A 20 -23.37 -29.63 2.18
C PHE A 20 -23.27 -28.73 0.93
N TYR A 21 -22.20 -28.86 0.16
CA TYR A 21 -21.89 -27.98 -0.98
C TYR A 21 -22.22 -28.62 -2.34
N PHE A 22 -22.12 -29.95 -2.44
CA PHE A 22 -22.36 -30.68 -3.67
C PHE A 22 -23.47 -31.70 -3.50
N LYS A 23 -24.25 -31.87 -4.57
CA LYS A 23 -25.14 -33.03 -4.69
C LYS A 23 -24.30 -34.20 -5.18
N LYS A 24 -24.53 -35.40 -4.62
CA LYS A 24 -23.87 -36.63 -5.06
C LYS A 24 -24.00 -36.83 -6.57
N GLY A 25 -22.86 -37.05 -7.24
CA GLY A 25 -22.80 -37.26 -8.68
C GLY A 25 -22.87 -35.98 -9.52
N ALA A 26 -22.80 -34.80 -8.90
CA ALA A 26 -22.72 -33.54 -9.65
C ALA A 26 -21.35 -33.39 -10.33
N ILE A 27 -21.32 -32.84 -11.55
CA ILE A 27 -20.08 -32.54 -12.30
C ILE A 27 -19.13 -31.65 -11.47
N ALA A 28 -19.69 -30.69 -10.73
CA ALA A 28 -18.94 -29.78 -9.86
C ALA A 28 -18.24 -30.50 -8.70
N GLU A 29 -18.84 -31.58 -8.16
CA GLU A 29 -18.20 -32.42 -7.13
C GLU A 29 -16.90 -33.01 -7.68
N ARG A 30 -16.98 -33.65 -8.86
CA ARG A 30 -15.82 -34.27 -9.51
C ARG A 30 -14.72 -33.27 -9.83
N GLN A 31 -15.06 -32.11 -10.39
CA GLN A 31 -14.09 -31.05 -10.70
C GLN A 31 -13.35 -30.59 -9.44
N PHE A 32 -14.09 -30.38 -8.35
CA PHE A 32 -13.50 -29.99 -7.07
C PHE A 32 -12.50 -31.03 -6.56
N PHE A 33 -12.80 -32.33 -6.63
CA PHE A 33 -11.88 -33.36 -6.17
C PHE A 33 -10.67 -33.59 -7.07
N VAL A 34 -10.83 -33.42 -8.38
CA VAL A 34 -9.70 -33.42 -9.31
C VAL A 34 -8.75 -32.28 -8.96
N GLU A 35 -9.29 -31.08 -8.69
CA GLU A 35 -8.50 -29.92 -8.28
C GLU A 35 -7.89 -30.10 -6.88
N GLU A 36 -8.62 -30.61 -5.89
CA GLU A 36 -8.11 -30.89 -4.55
C GLU A 36 -7.02 -31.98 -4.57
N SER A 37 -7.18 -33.03 -5.36
CA SER A 37 -6.15 -34.06 -5.57
C SER A 37 -4.87 -33.44 -6.13
N GLN A 38 -4.98 -32.55 -7.13
CA GLN A 38 -3.83 -31.81 -7.67
C GLN A 38 -3.19 -30.91 -6.61
N ARG A 39 -4.01 -30.16 -5.85
CA ARG A 39 -3.53 -29.28 -4.77
C ARG A 39 -2.84 -30.04 -3.64
N GLU A 40 -3.29 -31.24 -3.31
CA GLU A 40 -2.64 -32.11 -2.32
C GLU A 40 -1.31 -32.64 -2.84
N LYS A 41 -1.25 -33.06 -4.11
CA LYS A 41 0.00 -33.47 -4.76
C LYS A 41 1.04 -32.35 -4.77
N GLU A 42 0.63 -31.13 -5.08
CA GLU A 42 1.50 -29.94 -5.04
C GLU A 42 1.97 -29.60 -3.62
N ALA A 43 1.13 -29.78 -2.60
CA ALA A 43 1.46 -29.42 -1.23
C ALA A 43 2.29 -30.48 -0.50
N PHE A 44 2.04 -31.78 -0.74
CA PHE A 44 2.60 -32.88 0.04
C PHE A 44 3.40 -33.91 -0.78
N GLY A 45 3.29 -33.91 -2.12
CA GLY A 45 4.00 -34.81 -3.04
C GLY A 45 3.09 -35.83 -3.72
N GLU A 46 3.63 -36.58 -4.69
CA GLU A 46 2.88 -37.45 -5.62
C GLU A 46 2.03 -38.55 -4.96
N GLY A 47 2.36 -38.98 -3.73
CA GLY A 47 1.61 -40.01 -2.99
C GLY A 47 0.36 -39.51 -2.24
N PHE A 48 0.06 -38.21 -2.28
CA PHE A 48 -1.12 -37.62 -1.65
C PHE A 48 -2.22 -37.33 -2.70
N GLY A 49 -3.48 -37.20 -2.27
CA GLY A 49 -4.61 -36.89 -3.15
C GLY A 49 -5.19 -38.04 -4.00
N GLU A 50 -4.56 -39.21 -4.06
CA GLU A 50 -5.07 -40.33 -4.88
C GLU A 50 -6.32 -41.01 -4.30
N SER A 51 -6.42 -41.07 -2.97
CA SER A 51 -7.58 -41.64 -2.28
C SER A 51 -8.87 -40.86 -2.55
N LEU A 52 -8.78 -39.55 -2.74
CA LEU A 52 -9.92 -38.65 -3.00
C LEU A 52 -10.60 -38.92 -4.34
N LEU A 53 -9.86 -39.45 -5.32
CA LEU A 53 -10.38 -39.75 -6.65
C LEU A 53 -11.04 -41.13 -6.75
N LYS A 54 -10.72 -42.03 -5.81
CA LYS A 54 -11.16 -43.43 -5.83
C LYS A 54 -12.63 -43.61 -5.46
N ASP A 55 -13.17 -42.69 -4.67
CA ASP A 55 -14.56 -42.69 -4.22
C ASP A 55 -15.52 -41.99 -5.19
N LEU A 56 -15.02 -41.51 -6.34
CA LEU A 56 -15.83 -40.82 -7.35
C LEU A 56 -16.53 -41.83 -8.26
N GLU A 57 -17.86 -41.77 -8.32
CA GLU A 57 -18.64 -42.54 -9.29
C GLU A 57 -18.35 -42.02 -10.72
N GLU A 58 -18.13 -42.94 -11.67
CA GLU A 58 -18.00 -42.61 -13.10
C GLU A 58 -19.37 -42.31 -13.70
N ASP A 59 -19.61 -41.08 -14.20
CA ASP A 59 -20.84 -40.81 -14.95
C ASP A 59 -20.66 -40.00 -16.25
N LYS A 60 -21.62 -40.22 -17.16
CA LYS A 60 -21.59 -40.11 -18.63
C LYS A 60 -22.01 -38.75 -19.22
N THR A 61 -22.19 -37.73 -18.40
CA THR A 61 -22.73 -36.42 -18.84
C THR A 61 -21.70 -35.32 -18.80
N GLY A 62 -21.22 -34.93 -19.99
CA GLY A 62 -20.83 -33.57 -20.37
C GLY A 62 -19.63 -32.91 -19.65
N SER A 63 -18.58 -32.59 -20.41
CA SER A 63 -17.48 -31.74 -19.95
C SER A 63 -17.93 -30.28 -19.84
N MET A 64 -17.90 -29.69 -18.63
CA MET A 64 -17.99 -28.24 -18.45
C MET A 64 -16.62 -27.62 -18.73
N ASN A 65 -16.43 -27.08 -19.94
CA ASN A 65 -15.18 -26.45 -20.38
C ASN A 65 -15.25 -24.91 -20.30
N GLN A 66 -15.59 -24.36 -19.14
CA GLN A 66 -15.56 -22.90 -18.93
C GLN A 66 -14.90 -22.58 -17.59
N THR A 67 -13.58 -22.67 -17.55
CA THR A 67 -12.77 -22.00 -16.55
C THR A 67 -12.08 -20.83 -17.26
N GLU A 68 -12.59 -19.63 -17.07
CA GLU A 68 -11.77 -18.44 -17.31
C GLU A 68 -10.80 -18.36 -16.14
N ASP A 69 -9.53 -18.66 -16.40
CA ASP A 69 -8.49 -18.51 -15.39
C ASP A 69 -8.38 -17.03 -15.02
N VAL A 70 -8.75 -16.70 -13.78
CA VAL A 70 -8.55 -15.35 -13.24
C VAL A 70 -7.06 -15.17 -12.98
N VAL A 71 -6.34 -14.74 -14.01
CA VAL A 71 -4.92 -14.42 -13.90
C VAL A 71 -4.76 -13.08 -13.19
N ALA A 72 -4.21 -13.11 -11.99
CA ALA A 72 -3.88 -11.89 -11.27
C ALA A 72 -2.88 -11.06 -12.09
N LEU A 73 -3.15 -9.76 -12.24
CA LEU A 73 -2.22 -8.85 -12.89
C LEU A 73 -0.89 -8.81 -12.13
N PRO A 74 0.24 -8.62 -12.85
CA PRO A 74 1.54 -8.45 -12.20
C PRO A 74 1.50 -7.29 -11.21
N ARG A 75 2.25 -7.42 -10.11
CA ARG A 75 2.41 -6.35 -9.13
C ARG A 75 3.24 -5.17 -9.64
N GLU A 76 4.14 -5.44 -10.59
CA GLU A 76 4.98 -4.43 -11.21
C GLU A 76 4.23 -3.77 -12.36
N HIS A 77 4.14 -2.44 -12.31
CA HIS A 77 3.54 -1.66 -13.38
C HIS A 77 4.61 -1.29 -14.44
N GLU A 78 4.18 -0.89 -15.64
CA GLU A 78 5.12 -0.43 -16.69
C GLU A 78 5.96 0.77 -16.22
N SER A 79 5.37 1.62 -15.38
CA SER A 79 6.04 2.77 -14.75
C SER A 79 7.20 2.38 -13.83
N ASP A 80 7.17 1.17 -13.26
CA ASP A 80 8.29 0.65 -12.47
C ASP A 80 9.47 0.29 -13.36
N ARG A 81 9.20 -0.20 -14.58
CA ARG A 81 10.23 -0.56 -15.57
C ARG A 81 10.85 0.66 -16.21
N THR A 82 10.04 1.68 -16.52
CA THR A 82 10.52 2.92 -17.13
C THR A 82 11.08 3.92 -16.12
N GLY A 83 10.82 3.74 -14.83
CA GLY A 83 11.25 4.67 -13.78
C GLY A 83 10.50 6.01 -13.82
N ASP A 84 9.27 6.03 -14.30
CA ASP A 84 8.48 7.25 -14.39
C ASP A 84 8.02 7.72 -13.00
N VAL A 85 8.78 8.65 -12.43
CA VAL A 85 8.52 9.25 -11.11
C VAL A 85 7.28 10.14 -11.08
N LYS A 86 6.65 10.46 -12.22
CA LYS A 86 5.42 11.26 -12.25
C LYS A 86 4.16 10.39 -12.17
N ASN A 87 4.28 9.08 -12.39
CA ASN A 87 3.13 8.18 -12.35
C ASN A 87 2.82 7.70 -10.93
N LEU A 88 1.53 7.72 -10.56
CA LEU A 88 1.02 7.21 -9.29
C LEU A 88 0.92 5.67 -9.25
N ASN A 89 0.83 5.02 -10.42
CA ASN A 89 0.69 3.57 -10.52
C ASN A 89 2.01 2.81 -10.34
N ARG A 90 3.11 3.50 -10.04
CA ARG A 90 4.41 2.88 -9.77
C ARG A 90 4.49 2.41 -8.32
N LYS A 91 5.24 1.35 -8.05
CA LYS A 91 5.55 0.83 -6.71
C LYS A 91 4.28 0.66 -5.86
N GLY A 92 3.28 -0.06 -6.37
CA GLY A 92 1.98 -0.24 -5.72
C GLY A 92 2.02 -0.92 -4.33
N ASP A 93 3.16 -1.47 -3.93
CA ASP A 93 3.42 -2.01 -2.59
C ASP A 93 3.98 -0.96 -1.61
N ARG A 94 4.33 0.24 -2.07
CA ARG A 94 4.96 1.31 -1.29
C ARG A 94 4.11 2.57 -1.26
N ASN A 95 4.36 3.38 -0.22
CA ASN A 95 3.78 4.72 -0.13
C ASN A 95 4.59 5.70 -0.98
N LEU A 96 3.89 6.42 -1.85
CA LEU A 96 4.44 7.53 -2.62
C LEU A 96 4.09 8.87 -1.96
N TYR A 97 5.05 9.79 -1.95
CA TYR A 97 4.87 11.15 -1.46
C TYR A 97 5.13 12.16 -2.57
N LEU A 98 4.30 13.20 -2.60
CA LEU A 98 4.43 14.29 -3.56
C LEU A 98 5.56 15.23 -3.14
N LEU A 99 6.57 15.34 -3.99
CA LEU A 99 7.60 16.37 -3.88
C LEU A 99 7.54 17.33 -5.06
N VAL A 100 7.81 18.58 -4.77
CA VAL A 100 7.86 19.67 -5.74
C VAL A 100 9.28 20.25 -5.79
N LYS A 101 9.73 20.58 -6.99
CA LYS A 101 11.02 21.20 -7.23
C LYS A 101 10.83 22.71 -7.36
N GLY A 102 11.30 23.43 -6.33
CA GLY A 102 11.39 24.88 -6.36
C GLY A 102 12.55 25.35 -7.23
N LEU A 103 13.00 26.58 -6.99
CA LEU A 103 14.13 27.19 -7.73
C LEU A 103 15.43 26.39 -7.53
N ASP A 104 15.76 26.01 -6.29
CA ASP A 104 17.06 25.44 -5.94
C ASP A 104 17.00 24.05 -5.29
N SER A 105 15.86 23.62 -4.77
CA SER A 105 15.75 22.35 -4.02
C SER A 105 14.40 21.65 -4.14
N TRP A 106 14.43 20.34 -3.95
CA TRP A 106 13.25 19.51 -3.76
C TRP A 106 12.71 19.70 -2.34
N ARG A 107 11.41 19.91 -2.25
CA ARG A 107 10.70 20.10 -0.98
C ARG A 107 9.26 19.59 -1.09
N LEU A 108 8.57 19.51 0.04
CA LEU A 108 7.13 19.33 0.05
C LEU A 108 6.43 20.63 -0.36
N PRO A 109 5.20 20.55 -0.92
CA PRO A 109 4.38 21.73 -1.19
C PRO A 109 4.22 22.58 0.07
N GLN A 110 4.41 23.89 -0.07
CA GLN A 110 4.37 24.83 1.06
C GLN A 110 3.85 26.18 0.60
N GLY A 111 3.02 26.81 1.41
CA GLY A 111 2.46 28.13 1.13
C GLY A 111 2.38 29.00 2.38
N PRO A 112 2.15 30.32 2.20
CA PRO A 112 1.99 31.25 3.31
C PRO A 112 0.72 30.93 4.10
N ALA A 113 0.78 31.08 5.43
CA ALA A 113 -0.41 30.98 6.26
C ALA A 113 -1.30 32.22 6.10
N LYS A 114 -2.59 32.01 5.83
CA LYS A 114 -3.61 33.07 5.77
C LYS A 114 -4.12 33.36 7.19
N GLN A 115 -4.16 34.64 7.56
CA GLN A 115 -4.67 35.07 8.86
C GLN A 115 -6.19 34.85 8.93
N GLY A 116 -6.68 34.25 10.03
CA GLY A 116 -8.11 34.00 10.26
C GLY A 116 -8.66 32.71 9.63
N ALA A 117 -7.87 31.99 8.83
CA ALA A 117 -8.23 30.68 8.30
C ALA A 117 -7.60 29.54 9.11
N ALA A 118 -8.24 28.37 9.12
CA ALA A 118 -7.68 27.20 9.77
C ALA A 118 -6.47 26.67 8.99
N LEU A 119 -5.34 26.44 9.66
CA LEU A 119 -4.07 26.06 9.03
C LEU A 119 -4.17 24.85 8.10
N HIS A 120 -4.96 23.85 8.50
CA HIS A 120 -5.20 22.64 7.71
C HIS A 120 -5.95 22.95 6.39
N ALA A 121 -6.93 23.85 6.42
CA ALA A 121 -7.67 24.28 5.22
C ALA A 121 -6.77 25.13 4.30
N THR A 122 -6.01 26.06 4.88
CA THR A 122 -5.02 26.85 4.13
C THR A 122 -3.99 25.96 3.44
N ALA A 123 -3.46 24.94 4.14
CA ALA A 123 -2.50 24.01 3.56
C ALA A 123 -3.08 23.25 2.34
N LEU A 124 -4.36 22.90 2.38
CA LEU A 124 -5.05 22.25 1.26
C LEU A 124 -5.24 23.20 0.07
N GLU A 125 -5.67 24.44 0.34
CA GLU A 125 -5.80 25.47 -0.70
C GLU A 125 -4.45 25.77 -1.38
N GLU A 126 -3.38 25.91 -0.60
CA GLU A 126 -2.05 26.17 -1.12
C GLU A 126 -1.51 24.97 -1.92
N LEU A 127 -1.82 23.74 -1.51
CA LEU A 127 -1.51 22.54 -2.30
C LEU A 127 -2.15 22.61 -3.70
N HIS A 128 -3.44 22.99 -3.78
CA HIS A 128 -4.13 23.14 -5.07
C HIS A 128 -3.66 24.36 -5.87
N SER A 129 -3.20 25.42 -5.19
CA SER A 129 -2.59 26.59 -5.85
C SER A 129 -1.24 26.24 -6.50
N GLU A 130 -0.42 25.43 -5.83
CA GLU A 130 0.90 25.00 -6.29
C GLU A 130 0.84 23.87 -7.33
N CYS A 131 -0.02 22.85 -7.08
CA CYS A 131 -0.08 21.60 -7.84
C CYS A 131 -1.34 21.47 -8.71
N GLY A 132 -2.17 22.51 -8.79
CA GLY A 132 -3.40 22.53 -9.58
C GLY A 132 -4.61 21.89 -8.89
N PRO A 133 -5.83 22.18 -9.39
CA PRO A 133 -7.08 21.65 -8.84
C PRO A 133 -7.39 20.22 -9.29
N ASP A 134 -6.64 19.66 -10.24
CA ASP A 134 -6.87 18.33 -10.83
C ASP A 134 -6.40 17.19 -9.90
N MET A 135 -6.57 17.36 -8.59
CA MET A 135 -6.12 16.43 -7.56
C MET A 135 -7.18 16.32 -6.46
N ASP A 136 -7.77 15.14 -6.34
CA ASP A 136 -8.73 14.82 -5.29
C ASP A 136 -7.96 14.42 -4.03
N THR A 137 -7.86 15.37 -3.09
CA THR A 137 -7.09 15.24 -1.86
C THR A 137 -7.96 15.40 -0.63
N TRP A 138 -7.67 14.59 0.37
CA TRP A 138 -8.34 14.63 1.66
C TRP A 138 -7.33 14.78 2.80
N ILE A 139 -7.54 15.81 3.61
CA ILE A 139 -6.71 16.08 4.78
C ILE A 139 -7.10 15.15 5.94
N VAL A 140 -6.10 14.48 6.54
CA VAL A 140 -6.33 13.44 7.55
C VAL A 140 -6.74 14.04 8.90
N GLY A 141 -6.27 15.25 9.22
CA GLY A 141 -6.56 15.87 10.51
C GLY A 141 -6.21 17.35 10.60
N ARG A 142 -6.68 17.98 11.67
CA ARG A 142 -6.49 19.42 11.94
C ARG A 142 -5.19 19.75 12.67
N HIS A 143 -4.44 18.73 13.10
CA HIS A 143 -3.20 18.89 13.86
C HIS A 143 -2.00 18.67 12.92
N PRO A 144 -0.94 19.49 13.05
CA PRO A 144 0.28 19.29 12.28
C PRO A 144 0.97 17.99 12.71
N ILE A 145 1.56 17.29 11.75
CA ILE A 145 2.30 16.03 11.95
C ILE A 145 3.81 16.24 12.09
N GLY A 146 4.29 17.43 11.74
CA GLY A 146 5.71 17.76 11.76
C GLY A 146 5.92 19.26 11.70
N VAL A 147 7.09 19.67 12.19
CA VAL A 147 7.52 21.07 12.20
C VAL A 147 8.94 21.13 11.66
N HIS A 148 9.20 22.08 10.78
CA HIS A 148 10.57 22.40 10.36
C HIS A 148 10.87 23.87 10.66
N GLN A 149 11.97 24.08 11.38
CA GLN A 149 12.50 25.39 11.70
C GLN A 149 13.91 25.45 11.12
N SER A 150 14.16 26.42 10.23
CA SER A 150 15.50 26.61 9.71
C SER A 150 16.35 27.35 10.76
N SER A 151 17.60 26.93 10.93
CA SER A 151 18.55 27.51 11.90
C SER A 151 18.87 29.00 11.63
N LYS A 152 18.47 29.54 10.47
CA LYS A 152 18.70 30.94 10.11
C LYS A 152 17.79 31.89 10.90
N SER A 153 18.39 32.91 11.50
CA SER A 153 17.70 34.01 12.17
C SER A 153 16.66 34.65 11.23
N GLY A 154 15.39 34.69 11.66
CA GLY A 154 14.26 35.19 10.86
C GLY A 154 13.57 34.17 9.95
N SER A 155 13.90 32.88 10.05
CA SER A 155 13.25 31.85 9.25
C SER A 155 11.80 31.59 9.70
N SER A 156 10.92 31.37 8.72
CA SER A 156 9.52 31.02 8.97
C SER A 156 9.43 29.57 9.46
N THR A 157 8.64 29.34 10.51
CA THR A 157 8.33 27.98 10.99
C THR A 157 7.36 27.34 10.00
N ILE A 158 7.72 26.17 9.47
CA ILE A 158 6.89 25.40 8.54
C ILE A 158 6.18 24.30 9.33
N LEU A 159 4.86 24.25 9.20
CA LEU A 159 4.01 23.22 9.80
C LEU A 159 3.51 22.29 8.70
N PHE A 160 3.73 20.98 8.86
CA PHE A 160 3.29 19.99 7.89
C PHE A 160 1.98 19.33 8.32
N PHE A 161 1.08 19.16 7.36
CA PHE A 161 -0.17 18.43 7.51
C PHE A 161 -0.18 17.21 6.61
N LYS A 162 -0.86 16.15 7.06
CA LYS A 162 -1.00 14.92 6.29
C LYS A 162 -2.27 14.97 5.43
N ALA A 163 -2.11 14.71 4.14
CA ALA A 163 -3.22 14.51 3.21
C ALA A 163 -3.01 13.22 2.41
N HIS A 164 -4.12 12.60 1.99
CA HIS A 164 -4.14 11.49 1.05
C HIS A 164 -4.70 11.95 -0.28
N ILE A 165 -4.15 11.43 -1.37
CA ILE A 165 -4.70 11.57 -2.72
C ILE A 165 -5.51 10.32 -3.04
N PHE A 166 -6.70 10.50 -3.62
CA PHE A 166 -7.54 9.39 -4.09
C PHE A 166 -7.52 9.27 -5.61
N ALA A 167 -7.53 10.42 -6.31
CA ALA A 167 -7.55 10.48 -7.75
C ALA A 167 -6.92 11.78 -8.25
N GLY A 168 -6.63 11.82 -9.55
CA GLY A 168 -6.05 12.99 -10.20
C GLY A 168 -4.53 12.96 -10.24
N GLN A 169 -3.95 14.09 -10.63
CA GLN A 169 -2.52 14.23 -10.85
C GLN A 169 -2.06 15.65 -10.55
N ALA A 170 -0.88 15.79 -9.95
CA ALA A 170 -0.27 17.08 -9.74
C ALA A 170 0.12 17.72 -11.08
N LYS A 171 -0.34 18.95 -11.31
CA LYS A 171 0.02 19.80 -12.44
C LYS A 171 0.65 21.09 -11.89
N PRO A 172 1.99 21.19 -11.86
CA PRO A 172 2.63 22.37 -11.31
C PRO A 172 2.27 23.60 -12.14
N ASN A 173 2.04 24.72 -11.46
CA ASN A 173 1.61 25.98 -12.07
C ASN A 173 2.71 26.65 -12.96
N GLY A 174 3.88 26.02 -13.12
CA GLY A 174 4.97 26.45 -14.00
C GLY A 174 5.69 27.75 -13.61
N THR A 175 5.08 28.57 -12.75
CA THR A 175 5.61 29.86 -12.30
C THR A 175 6.47 29.69 -11.05
N SER A 176 5.93 29.05 -10.02
CA SER A 176 6.59 28.85 -8.71
C SER A 176 7.34 27.52 -8.60
N ILE A 177 6.85 26.51 -9.32
CA ILE A 177 7.33 25.12 -9.29
C ILE A 177 7.59 24.68 -10.71
N LYS A 178 8.80 24.18 -10.96
CA LYS A 178 9.23 23.70 -12.28
C LYS A 178 8.82 22.25 -12.52
N GLU A 179 8.97 21.41 -11.50
CA GLU A 179 8.79 19.97 -11.61
C GLU A 179 8.12 19.41 -10.37
N PHE A 180 7.45 18.26 -10.52
CA PHE A 180 6.94 17.46 -9.42
C PHE A 180 7.35 16.01 -9.63
N ALA A 181 7.38 15.23 -8.55
CA ALA A 181 7.59 13.80 -8.59
C ALA A 181 6.90 13.13 -7.39
N TRP A 182 6.35 11.95 -7.63
CA TRP A 182 5.86 11.03 -6.60
C TRP A 182 7.02 10.10 -6.23
N LEU A 183 7.53 10.20 -5.01
CA LEU A 183 8.77 9.53 -4.58
C LEU A 183 8.54 8.64 -3.34
N THR A 184 9.31 7.56 -3.22
CA THR A 184 9.35 6.78 -1.97
C THR A 184 10.25 7.42 -0.93
N THR A 185 10.09 7.04 0.33
CA THR A 185 10.90 7.52 1.46
C THR A 185 12.40 7.42 1.18
N GLU A 186 12.85 6.34 0.54
CA GLU A 186 14.25 6.12 0.20
C GLU A 186 14.76 7.10 -0.87
N GLU A 187 13.96 7.36 -1.91
CA GLU A 187 14.32 8.29 -2.98
C GLU A 187 14.30 9.75 -2.51
N ILE A 188 13.41 10.08 -1.56
CA ILE A 188 13.34 11.42 -0.97
C ILE A 188 14.63 11.74 -0.21
N LYS A 189 15.15 10.78 0.55
CA LYS A 189 16.40 10.92 1.31
C LYS A 189 17.57 11.35 0.44
N GLU A 190 17.63 10.87 -0.80
CA GLU A 190 18.70 11.18 -1.75
C GLU A 190 18.52 12.55 -2.44
N LYS A 191 17.28 13.05 -2.55
CA LYS A 191 16.97 14.29 -3.27
C LYS A 191 16.94 15.54 -2.40
N VAL A 192 16.61 15.41 -1.11
CA VAL A 192 16.48 16.56 -0.20
C VAL A 192 17.75 16.79 0.60
N SER A 193 17.93 18.00 1.14
CA SER A 193 19.09 18.29 1.99
C SER A 193 19.07 17.45 3.27
N PRO A 194 20.22 17.05 3.84
CA PRO A 194 20.26 16.25 5.06
C PRO A 194 19.59 16.92 6.27
N GLU A 195 19.68 18.24 6.35
CA GLU A 195 19.01 19.05 7.38
C GLU A 195 17.48 18.95 7.27
N TYR A 196 16.94 19.08 6.05
CA TYR A 196 15.52 18.96 5.79
C TYR A 196 15.04 17.53 6.00
N TRP A 197 15.81 16.54 5.55
CA TRP A 197 15.54 15.11 5.75
C TRP A 197 15.36 14.77 7.22
N THR A 198 16.23 15.30 8.09
CA THR A 198 16.15 15.03 9.54
C THR A 198 14.80 15.46 10.11
N SER A 199 14.27 16.62 9.69
CA SER A 199 12.96 17.11 10.14
C SER A 199 11.78 16.31 9.57
N ILE A 200 11.85 15.87 8.31
CA ILE A 200 10.71 15.20 7.66
C ILE A 200 10.74 13.67 7.78
N SER A 201 11.88 13.07 8.11
CA SER A 201 12.05 11.61 8.06
C SER A 201 11.08 10.90 9.00
N GLU A 202 10.92 11.40 10.22
CA GLU A 202 10.01 10.82 11.22
C GLU A 202 8.56 10.83 10.73
N MET A 203 8.11 11.90 10.08
CA MET A 203 6.74 12.03 9.59
C MET A 203 6.44 11.18 8.34
N LEU A 204 7.44 10.85 7.53
CA LEU A 204 7.30 9.96 6.37
C LEU A 204 7.39 8.47 6.72
N SER A 205 7.83 8.15 7.95
CA SER A 205 8.18 6.81 8.41
C SER A 205 7.07 6.06 9.16
N PHE A 206 5.80 6.47 9.05
CA PHE A 206 4.70 5.91 9.85
C PHE A 206 4.30 4.45 9.53
N ALA A 207 5.15 3.68 8.83
CA ALA A 207 5.03 2.22 8.70
C ALA A 207 6.01 1.44 9.60
N LYS A 208 6.72 2.09 10.54
CA LYS A 208 7.30 1.40 11.69
C LYS A 208 6.39 1.58 12.89
N ILE A 209 5.41 0.70 13.01
CA ILE A 209 4.82 0.40 14.32
C ILE A 209 5.97 -0.20 15.15
N HIS A 210 6.75 0.66 15.80
CA HIS A 210 7.51 0.24 16.95
C HIS A 210 6.46 -0.28 17.94
N HIS A 211 6.46 -1.60 18.18
CA HIS A 211 5.80 -2.21 19.32
C HIS A 211 6.24 -1.44 20.57
N LEU A 212 5.44 -0.46 20.98
CA LEU A 212 5.65 0.31 22.19
C LEU A 212 5.11 -0.55 23.33
N VAL A 213 5.90 -1.54 23.74
CA VAL A 213 5.63 -2.32 24.96
C VAL A 213 5.99 -1.41 26.13
N LEU A 214 4.99 -0.70 26.65
CA LEU A 214 5.11 -0.03 27.93
C LEU A 214 5.13 -1.09 29.03
N HIS A 215 6.31 -1.37 29.58
CA HIS A 215 6.41 -2.09 30.85
C HIS A 215 5.81 -1.22 31.97
N PRO A 216 4.90 -1.75 32.80
CA PRO A 216 4.43 -1.03 33.97
C PRO A 216 5.60 -0.81 34.94
N ALA A 217 5.79 0.44 35.37
CA ALA A 217 6.73 0.77 36.42
C ALA A 217 6.28 0.10 37.73
N GLU A 218 7.07 -0.84 38.23
CA GLU A 218 6.92 -1.39 39.58
C GLU A 218 7.20 -0.25 40.59
N SER A 219 6.12 0.31 41.14
CA SER A 219 6.19 1.19 42.31
C SER A 219 6.43 0.31 43.55
N ARG A 220 7.70 0.07 43.91
CA ARG A 220 8.03 -0.34 45.27
C ARG A 220 7.96 0.90 46.17
N ARG A 221 6.86 0.99 46.91
CA ARG A 221 6.78 1.78 48.14
C ARG A 221 7.54 1.03 49.24
N HIS A 222 8.28 1.81 50.03
CA HIS A 222 8.83 1.61 51.38
C HIS A 222 8.88 0.20 51.96
#